data_AF-A0A6I8N996-F1
#
_entry.id   AF-A0A6I8N996-F1
#
_cell.length_a   1.000
_cell.length_b   1.000
_cell.length_c   1.000
_cell.angle_alpha   90.00
_cell.angle_beta   90.00
_cell.angle_gamma   90.00
#
_symmetry.space_group_name_H-M   'P 1'
#
loop_
_entity.id
_entity.type
_entity.pdbx_description
1 polymer ?
#
loop_
_entity_poly.entity_id
_entity_poly.type
_entity_poly.pdbx_seq_one_letter_code
_entity_poly.pdbx_strand_id
1 'polypeptide(L)'
;VVSRREISVQSGGTPPPPPVRLASGRHPLGKAEGGARRSPDGRGGAGRHASPLSPRQEIEVGGGRKAIIIFVPVPQLKSFQKIQVRLVRELEKKFSGKHVVFIAQRRILPKPTRKSRTKNKQKRPRSRTLTAVHDAILEDLVFPSEIVGKRIRVKLDGSRLIKVHLDKAQQNNVEHKVETFSGVYKKLTGKDVNFEFPEFQL
;
A
#
# COMPACT_ATOMS: atom_id res chain seq x y z
N VAL A 1 -58.10 -51.03 -1.60
CA VAL A 1 -57.23 -52.14 -1.15
C VAL A 1 -55.79 -51.64 -1.29
N VAL A 2 -55.03 -51.70 -0.19
CA VAL A 2 -53.58 -51.36 -0.02
C VAL A 2 -53.22 -49.86 -0.12
N SER A 3 -52.42 -49.22 0.73
CA SER A 3 -52.04 -49.34 2.15
C SER A 3 -51.43 -47.98 2.55
N ARG A 4 -51.80 -47.44 3.72
CA ARG A 4 -51.03 -46.38 4.39
C ARG A 4 -49.66 -46.92 4.78
N ARG A 5 -48.60 -46.16 4.53
CA ARG A 5 -47.34 -46.26 5.29
C ARG A 5 -46.94 -44.85 5.73
N GLU A 6 -47.10 -44.62 7.02
CA GLU A 6 -46.43 -43.57 7.77
C GLU A 6 -44.92 -43.81 7.74
N ILE A 7 -44.14 -42.74 7.56
CA ILE A 7 -42.69 -42.77 7.82
C ILE A 7 -42.41 -41.71 8.88
N SER A 8 -41.99 -42.23 10.02
CA SER A 8 -41.60 -41.55 11.25
C SER A 8 -40.38 -40.65 11.08
N VAL A 9 -40.47 -39.50 11.72
CA VAL A 9 -39.41 -38.53 11.97
C VAL A 9 -38.38 -39.15 12.92
N GLN A 10 -37.08 -39.11 12.58
CA GLN A 10 -35.99 -39.33 13.55
C GLN A 10 -35.01 -38.17 13.48
N SER A 11 -34.97 -37.40 14.57
CA SER A 11 -34.03 -36.33 14.87
C SER A 11 -32.64 -36.90 15.16
N GLY A 12 -31.69 -36.67 14.25
CA GLY A 12 -30.27 -36.98 14.47
C GLY A 12 -29.63 -35.96 15.42
N GLY A 13 -29.48 -36.33 16.69
CA GLY A 13 -28.68 -35.60 17.67
C GLY A 13 -27.18 -35.78 17.40
N THR A 14 -26.45 -34.67 17.39
CA THR A 14 -24.99 -34.62 17.33
C THR A 14 -24.36 -35.20 18.61
N PRO A 15 -23.30 -36.01 18.53
CA PRO A 15 -22.63 -36.53 19.72
C PRO A 15 -21.82 -35.44 20.44
N PRO A 16 -21.73 -35.46 21.77
CA PRO A 16 -20.94 -34.49 22.54
C PRO A 16 -19.42 -34.73 22.40
N PRO A 17 -18.59 -33.68 22.50
CA PRO A 17 -17.14 -33.78 22.43
C PRO A 17 -16.53 -34.45 23.68
N PRO A 18 -15.35 -35.09 23.55
CA PRO A 18 -14.68 -35.78 24.65
C PRO A 18 -14.10 -34.81 25.70
N PRO A 19 -13.91 -35.27 26.96
CA PRO A 19 -13.50 -34.42 28.07
C PRO A 19 -12.02 -33.98 27.98
N VAL A 20 -11.78 -32.71 28.28
CA VAL A 20 -10.46 -32.08 28.36
C VAL A 20 -9.74 -32.57 29.62
N ARG A 21 -8.62 -33.28 29.45
CA ARG A 21 -7.73 -33.67 30.56
C ARG A 21 -6.97 -32.43 31.06
N LEU A 22 -7.27 -32.00 32.28
CA LEU A 22 -6.46 -31.06 33.06
C LEU A 22 -5.11 -31.72 33.38
N ALA A 23 -4.04 -31.27 32.74
CA ALA A 23 -2.68 -31.58 33.15
C ALA A 23 -2.23 -30.53 34.18
N SER A 24 -2.39 -30.88 35.45
CA SER A 24 -1.66 -30.28 36.58
C SER A 24 -0.18 -30.63 36.46
N GLY A 25 0.72 -29.64 36.46
CA GLY A 25 2.15 -29.96 36.42
C GLY A 25 3.12 -28.80 36.32
N ARG A 26 3.26 -28.08 37.44
CA ARG A 26 4.51 -27.50 37.99
C ARG A 26 5.40 -26.62 37.08
N HIS A 27 5.43 -25.34 37.44
CA HIS A 27 6.59 -24.45 37.29
C HIS A 27 7.88 -25.10 37.84
N PRO A 28 9.03 -24.73 37.24
CA PRO A 28 10.09 -24.19 38.07
C PRO A 28 10.62 -22.85 37.57
N LEU A 29 10.85 -21.96 38.53
CA LEU A 29 11.58 -20.71 38.42
C LEU A 29 13.10 -20.98 38.39
N GLY A 30 13.80 -20.24 37.52
CA GLY A 30 15.16 -19.74 37.78
C GLY A 30 16.34 -20.55 37.27
N LYS A 31 17.08 -19.99 36.30
CA LYS A 31 18.40 -19.38 36.54
C LYS A 31 18.91 -18.64 35.30
N ALA A 32 19.51 -17.48 35.58
CA ALA A 32 20.32 -16.69 34.67
C ALA A 32 21.72 -17.30 34.48
N GLU A 33 22.29 -17.17 33.29
CA GLU A 33 23.61 -16.55 33.02
C GLU A 33 24.16 -16.94 31.64
N GLY A 34 24.76 -15.95 30.97
CA GLY A 34 26.02 -16.09 30.22
C GLY A 34 26.04 -16.90 28.93
N GLY A 35 26.18 -16.21 27.79
CA GLY A 35 26.61 -16.90 26.57
C GLY A 35 26.52 -16.10 25.28
N ALA A 36 27.26 -14.99 25.17
CA ALA A 36 27.55 -14.38 23.88
C ALA A 36 28.35 -15.37 23.01
N ARG A 37 27.70 -15.98 22.01
CA ARG A 37 28.38 -16.63 20.88
C ARG A 37 27.86 -16.04 19.58
N ARG A 38 28.65 -15.14 19.00
CA ARG A 38 28.56 -14.79 17.57
C ARG A 38 28.92 -16.03 16.76
N SER A 39 28.08 -16.38 15.79
CA SER A 39 28.53 -16.97 14.53
C SER A 39 27.59 -16.56 13.40
N PRO A 40 28.13 -16.35 12.19
CA PRO A 40 27.44 -15.71 11.09
C PRO A 40 26.79 -16.77 10.20
N ASP A 41 25.50 -16.67 9.92
CA ASP A 41 24.94 -17.29 8.72
C ASP A 41 23.67 -16.61 8.26
N GLY A 42 23.78 -15.99 7.08
CA GLY A 42 22.70 -15.31 6.39
C GLY A 42 21.65 -16.29 5.91
N ARG A 43 20.49 -16.28 6.57
CA ARG A 43 19.22 -16.72 5.99
C ARG A 43 18.07 -15.83 6.51
N GLY A 44 18.17 -14.54 6.18
CA GLY A 44 17.10 -13.56 6.37
C GLY A 44 15.97 -13.73 5.35
N GLY A 45 15.33 -14.89 5.34
CA GLY A 45 14.07 -15.11 4.62
C GLY A 45 12.90 -14.59 5.46
N ALA A 46 12.90 -13.30 5.79
CA ALA A 46 11.74 -12.67 6.40
C ALA A 46 10.59 -12.68 5.37
N GLY A 47 9.73 -13.69 5.48
CA GLY A 47 8.39 -13.65 4.91
C GLY A 47 7.71 -12.42 5.48
N ARG A 48 7.75 -11.32 4.73
CA ARG A 48 6.99 -10.12 5.02
C ARG A 48 5.53 -10.49 4.86
N HIS A 49 4.92 -11.00 5.92
CA HIS A 49 3.49 -10.97 6.10
C HIS A 49 3.07 -9.54 5.77
N ALA A 50 2.22 -9.39 4.75
CA ALA A 50 1.69 -8.09 4.39
C ALA A 50 0.89 -7.60 5.60
N SER A 51 1.50 -6.76 6.43
CA SER A 51 0.80 -6.09 7.52
C SER A 51 -0.41 -5.39 6.92
N PRO A 52 -1.59 -5.45 7.58
CA PRO A 52 -2.73 -4.64 7.16
C PRO A 52 -2.25 -3.21 7.06
N LEU A 53 -2.24 -2.66 5.84
CA LEU A 53 -1.81 -1.28 5.63
C LEU A 53 -2.73 -0.41 6.47
N SER A 54 -2.16 0.34 7.41
CA SER A 54 -2.92 1.30 8.19
C SER A 54 -3.63 2.25 7.22
N PRO A 55 -4.88 2.65 7.48
CA PRO A 55 -5.64 3.53 6.57
C PRO A 55 -4.94 4.87 6.30
N ARG A 56 -4.01 5.23 7.18
CA ARG A 56 -3.18 6.42 7.11
C ARG A 56 -1.74 6.07 7.49
N GLN A 57 -0.79 6.74 6.85
CA GLN A 57 0.63 6.65 7.15
C GLN A 57 1.22 8.06 7.22
N GLU A 58 1.94 8.36 8.30
CA GLU A 58 2.76 9.57 8.36
C GLU A 58 4.16 9.27 7.84
N ILE A 59 4.68 10.14 6.99
CA ILE A 59 6.02 10.03 6.45
C ILE A 59 6.79 11.32 6.72
N GLU A 60 8.09 11.17 6.91
CA GLU A 60 9.00 12.30 6.89
C GLU A 60 9.40 12.60 5.45
N VAL A 61 9.25 13.86 5.05
CA VAL A 61 9.65 14.38 3.74
C VAL A 61 10.81 15.36 3.93
N GLY A 62 11.50 15.71 2.83
CA GLY A 62 12.69 16.56 2.87
C GLY A 62 12.46 17.87 3.64
N GLY A 63 13.52 18.34 4.30
CA GLY A 63 13.49 19.58 5.09
C GLY A 63 12.81 19.48 6.45
N GLY A 64 12.76 18.29 7.06
CA GLY A 64 12.19 18.08 8.41
C GLY A 64 10.66 18.18 8.49
N ARG A 65 9.99 18.29 7.33
CA ARG A 65 8.53 18.35 7.23
C ARG A 65 7.94 16.94 7.28
N LYS A 66 6.74 16.80 7.86
CA LYS A 66 6.00 15.54 7.85
C LYS A 66 4.81 15.66 6.90
N ALA A 67 4.58 14.62 6.11
CA ALA A 67 3.42 14.51 5.23
C ALA A 67 2.56 13.31 5.64
N ILE A 68 1.26 13.44 5.41
CA ILE A 68 0.26 12.46 5.77
C ILE A 68 -0.27 11.83 4.48
N ILE A 69 -0.16 10.52 4.38
CA ILE A 69 -0.73 9.72 3.30
C ILE A 69 -2.01 9.07 3.82
N ILE A 70 -3.11 9.26 3.12
CA ILE A 70 -4.38 8.58 3.40
C ILE A 70 -4.64 7.58 2.27
N PHE A 71 -4.74 6.30 2.62
CA PHE A 71 -5.02 5.24 1.66
C PHE A 71 -6.52 5.12 1.42
N VAL A 72 -6.94 5.35 0.17
CA VAL A 72 -8.34 5.27 -0.24
C VAL A 72 -8.57 3.98 -1.04
N PRO A 73 -9.62 3.19 -0.78
CA PRO A 73 -9.96 2.06 -1.63
C PRO A 73 -10.20 2.52 -3.09
N VAL A 74 -9.61 1.82 -4.06
CA VAL A 74 -9.70 2.18 -5.50
C VAL A 74 -11.14 2.47 -5.98
N PRO A 75 -12.18 1.72 -5.58
CA PRO A 75 -13.56 2.02 -6.02
C PRO A 75 -14.09 3.38 -5.54
N GLN A 76 -13.59 3.88 -4.41
CA GLN A 76 -14.06 5.12 -3.79
C GLN A 76 -13.26 6.35 -4.28
N LEU A 77 -12.10 6.15 -4.90
CA LEU A 77 -11.17 7.21 -5.27
C LEU A 77 -11.83 8.32 -6.12
N LYS A 78 -12.64 7.98 -7.12
CA LYS A 78 -13.34 8.95 -7.97
C LYS A 78 -14.31 9.83 -7.18
N SER A 79 -14.97 9.28 -6.16
CA SER A 79 -15.87 10.04 -5.30
C SER A 79 -15.09 10.99 -4.39
N PHE A 80 -13.94 10.54 -3.87
CA PHE A 80 -13.05 11.38 -3.08
C PHE A 80 -12.46 12.53 -3.91
N GLN A 81 -12.04 12.29 -5.15
CA GLN A 81 -11.48 13.32 -6.03
C GLN A 81 -12.42 14.53 -6.21
N LYS A 82 -13.74 14.31 -6.30
CA LYS A 82 -14.73 15.40 -6.42
C LYS A 82 -14.69 16.40 -5.26
N ILE A 83 -14.42 15.90 -4.05
CA ILE A 83 -14.40 16.69 -2.81
C ILE A 83 -12.98 16.94 -2.29
N GLN A 84 -11.96 16.36 -2.93
CA GLN A 84 -10.59 16.28 -2.45
C GLN A 84 -9.98 17.66 -2.21
N VAL A 85 -10.23 18.65 -3.09
CA VAL A 85 -9.69 20.01 -2.91
C VAL A 85 -10.15 20.65 -1.60
N ARG A 86 -11.41 20.45 -1.22
CA ARG A 86 -11.97 20.97 0.04
C ARG A 86 -11.47 20.17 1.23
N LEU A 87 -11.52 18.84 1.13
CA LEU A 87 -11.07 17.94 2.20
C LEU A 87 -9.59 18.13 2.54
N VAL A 88 -8.71 18.26 1.54
CA VAL A 88 -7.29 18.49 1.78
C VAL A 88 -7.08 19.78 2.58
N ARG A 89 -7.74 20.88 2.21
CA ARG A 89 -7.63 22.16 2.94
C ARG A 89 -8.08 22.04 4.40
N GLU A 90 -9.20 21.37 4.65
CA GLU A 90 -9.71 21.15 6.01
C GLU A 90 -8.76 20.27 6.84
N LEU A 91 -8.21 19.21 6.24
CA LEU A 91 -7.29 18.32 6.93
C LEU A 91 -5.94 19.00 7.19
N GLU A 92 -5.40 19.73 6.22
CA GLU A 92 -4.15 20.49 6.39
C GLU A 92 -4.29 21.53 7.52
N LYS A 93 -5.45 22.21 7.62
CA LYS A 93 -5.74 23.11 8.75
C LYS A 93 -5.78 22.37 10.09
N LYS A 94 -6.38 21.17 10.14
CA LYS A 94 -6.47 20.35 11.36
C LYS A 94 -5.14 19.73 11.78
N PHE A 95 -4.27 19.39 10.82
CA PHE A 95 -2.97 18.76 11.06
C PHE A 95 -1.82 19.76 11.08
N SER A 96 -2.06 20.97 11.60
CA SER A 96 -1.02 21.99 11.83
C SER A 96 -0.22 22.35 10.57
N GLY A 97 -0.88 22.39 9.40
CA GLY A 97 -0.25 22.72 8.13
C GLY A 97 0.58 21.59 7.50
N LYS A 98 0.58 20.38 8.06
CA LYS A 98 1.21 19.21 7.43
C LYS A 98 0.51 18.89 6.11
N HIS A 99 1.27 18.63 5.06
CA HIS A 99 0.71 18.26 3.77
C HIS A 99 -0.03 16.93 3.82
N VAL A 100 -1.25 16.90 3.28
CA VAL A 100 -2.09 15.70 3.22
C VAL A 100 -2.28 15.28 1.77
N VAL A 101 -2.01 14.02 1.47
CA VAL A 101 -2.14 13.44 0.12
C VAL A 101 -2.97 12.15 0.18
N PHE A 102 -3.87 11.99 -0.79
CA PHE A 102 -4.67 10.78 -0.95
C PHE A 102 -4.04 9.87 -2.00
N ILE A 103 -3.93 8.59 -1.69
CA ILE A 103 -3.38 7.58 -2.61
C ILE A 103 -4.29 6.37 -2.61
N ALA A 104 -4.61 5.83 -3.78
CA ALA A 104 -5.39 4.61 -3.83
C ALA A 104 -4.60 3.41 -3.30
N GLN A 105 -5.27 2.58 -2.51
CA GLN A 105 -4.75 1.30 -2.03
C GLN A 105 -4.73 0.29 -3.19
N ARG A 106 -3.65 0.29 -3.98
CA ARG A 106 -3.46 -0.61 -5.12
C ARG A 106 -2.63 -1.84 -4.74
N ARG A 107 -3.11 -3.04 -5.09
CA ARG A 107 -2.40 -4.30 -4.83
C ARG A 107 -1.59 -4.76 -6.05
N ILE A 108 -0.26 -4.69 -5.96
CA ILE A 108 0.65 -5.22 -6.99
C ILE A 108 0.65 -6.75 -6.94
N LEU A 109 0.39 -7.41 -8.06
CA LEU A 109 0.63 -8.87 -8.19
C LEU A 109 2.08 -9.11 -8.60
N PRO A 110 2.76 -10.17 -8.14
CA PRO A 110 4.09 -10.49 -8.63
C PRO A 110 4.07 -10.87 -10.12
N LYS A 111 5.17 -10.61 -10.82
CA LYS A 111 5.32 -11.07 -12.22
C LYS A 111 5.36 -12.60 -12.22
N PRO A 112 4.52 -13.28 -13.01
CA PRO A 112 4.61 -14.73 -13.11
C PRO A 112 5.96 -15.09 -13.75
N THR A 113 6.76 -15.88 -13.04
CA THR A 113 8.02 -16.47 -13.53
C THR A 113 7.85 -17.99 -13.64
N ARG A 114 8.70 -18.67 -14.41
CA ARG A 114 8.65 -20.13 -14.60
C ARG A 114 8.72 -20.92 -13.28
N LYS A 115 9.35 -20.34 -12.25
CA LYS A 115 9.52 -20.92 -10.90
C LYS A 115 8.54 -20.37 -9.85
N SER A 116 7.47 -19.68 -10.27
CA SER A 116 6.48 -19.12 -9.33
C SER A 116 5.82 -20.24 -8.52
N ARG A 117 5.97 -20.23 -7.19
CA ARG A 117 5.30 -21.18 -6.27
C ARG A 117 3.78 -21.11 -6.40
N THR A 118 3.24 -19.94 -6.69
CA THR A 118 1.82 -19.73 -6.93
C THR A 118 1.57 -19.76 -8.43
N LYS A 119 1.07 -20.89 -8.94
CA LYS A 119 0.50 -20.97 -10.29
C LYS A 119 -0.88 -20.33 -10.26
N ASN A 120 -0.94 -19.04 -10.62
CA ASN A 120 -2.23 -18.37 -10.79
C ASN A 120 -2.94 -18.99 -11.99
N LYS A 121 -4.15 -19.52 -11.79
CA LYS A 121 -5.00 -20.06 -12.86
C LYS A 121 -5.43 -18.96 -13.85
N GLN A 122 -5.55 -17.72 -13.38
CA GLN A 122 -5.96 -16.57 -14.17
C GLN A 122 -4.76 -15.70 -14.58
N LYS A 123 -4.81 -15.16 -15.79
CA LYS A 123 -3.83 -14.18 -16.30
C LYS A 123 -3.77 -12.95 -15.40
N ARG A 124 -2.56 -12.48 -15.09
CA ARG A 124 -2.34 -11.24 -14.33
C ARG A 124 -2.94 -10.04 -15.09
N PRO A 125 -3.87 -9.28 -14.48
CA PRO A 125 -4.38 -8.04 -15.08
C PRO A 125 -3.28 -6.99 -15.22
N ARG A 126 -3.29 -6.22 -16.32
CA ARG A 126 -2.31 -5.14 -16.57
C ARG A 126 -2.36 -4.05 -15.48
N SER A 127 -3.55 -3.73 -14.98
CA SER A 127 -3.77 -2.77 -13.88
C SER A 127 -3.08 -3.16 -12.57
N ARG A 128 -2.72 -4.44 -12.39
CA ARG A 128 -2.03 -4.95 -11.20
C ARG A 128 -0.56 -5.23 -11.44
N THR A 129 0.02 -4.56 -12.44
CA THR A 129 1.46 -4.57 -12.70
C THR A 129 2.19 -3.51 -11.90
N LEU A 130 3.48 -3.73 -11.60
CA LEU A 130 4.29 -2.75 -10.86
C LEU A 130 4.34 -1.41 -11.60
N THR A 131 4.58 -1.44 -12.91
CA THR A 131 4.64 -0.24 -13.74
C THR A 131 3.31 0.52 -13.72
N ALA A 132 2.19 -0.14 -14.04
CA ALA A 132 0.88 0.51 -14.06
C ALA A 132 0.47 1.07 -12.69
N VAL A 133 0.79 0.36 -11.60
CA VAL A 133 0.51 0.85 -10.25
C VAL A 133 1.38 2.07 -9.90
N HIS A 134 2.65 2.10 -10.31
CA HIS A 134 3.52 3.25 -10.07
C HIS A 134 3.06 4.49 -10.86
N ASP A 135 2.62 4.29 -12.11
CA ASP A 135 2.07 5.38 -12.92
C ASP A 135 0.79 5.92 -12.29
N ALA A 136 -0.13 5.05 -11.86
CA ALA A 136 -1.36 5.45 -11.19
C ALA A 136 -1.15 6.09 -9.80
N ILE A 137 -0.05 5.77 -9.10
CA ILE A 137 0.31 6.47 -7.86
C ILE A 137 0.76 7.91 -8.19
N LEU A 138 1.50 8.14 -9.28
CA LEU A 138 1.89 9.50 -9.68
C LEU A 138 0.68 10.37 -9.99
N GLU A 139 -0.32 9.81 -10.68
CA GLU A 139 -1.57 10.51 -10.99
C GLU A 139 -2.34 10.90 -9.71
N ASP A 140 -2.45 10.01 -8.73
CA ASP A 140 -3.13 10.33 -7.48
C ASP A 140 -2.41 11.41 -6.66
N LEU A 141 -1.08 11.39 -6.67
CA LEU A 141 -0.26 12.33 -5.89
C LEU A 141 -0.45 13.78 -6.34
N VAL A 142 -0.58 14.00 -7.64
CA VAL A 142 -0.53 15.33 -8.25
C VAL A 142 -1.91 15.98 -8.41
N PHE A 143 -3.00 15.26 -8.10
CA PHE A 143 -4.35 15.82 -8.11
C PHE A 143 -4.42 17.07 -7.20
N PRO A 144 -4.94 18.22 -7.67
CA PRO A 144 -5.81 18.40 -8.84
C PRO A 144 -5.10 18.69 -10.17
N SER A 145 -3.77 18.79 -10.20
CA SER A 145 -3.04 18.95 -11.46
C SER A 145 -3.03 17.65 -12.24
N GLU A 146 -3.05 17.77 -13.56
CA GLU A 146 -2.85 16.65 -14.47
C GLU A 146 -1.38 16.58 -14.92
N ILE A 147 -0.95 15.39 -15.34
CA ILE A 147 0.38 15.16 -15.90
C ILE A 147 0.29 15.37 -17.41
N VAL A 148 0.90 16.45 -17.91
CA VAL A 148 0.97 16.76 -19.35
C VAL A 148 2.00 15.90 -20.05
N GLY A 149 3.08 15.54 -19.35
CA GLY A 149 4.17 14.77 -19.94
C GLY A 149 5.02 14.06 -18.90
N LYS A 150 5.71 13.02 -19.35
CA LYS A 150 6.62 12.24 -18.51
C LYS A 150 7.88 11.90 -19.30
N ARG A 151 9.03 12.30 -18.79
CA ARG A 151 10.35 12.01 -19.36
C ARG A 151 11.17 11.23 -18.34
N ILE A 152 11.95 10.27 -18.80
CA ILE A 152 12.87 9.52 -17.94
C ILE A 152 14.28 9.87 -18.39
N ARG A 153 15.03 10.57 -17.54
CA ARG A 153 16.44 10.82 -17.76
C ARG A 153 17.23 9.67 -17.14
N VAL A 154 18.02 9.00 -17.97
CA VAL A 154 19.01 8.03 -17.51
C VAL A 154 20.33 8.76 -17.36
N LYS A 155 20.94 8.69 -16.18
CA LYS A 155 22.26 9.28 -15.91
C LYS A 155 23.38 8.28 -16.27
N LEU A 156 24.61 8.77 -16.33
CA LEU A 156 25.80 7.95 -16.65
C LEU A 156 26.03 6.81 -15.64
N ASP A 157 25.64 7.02 -14.38
CA ASP A 157 25.67 6.03 -13.31
C ASP A 157 24.57 4.94 -13.45
N GLY A 158 23.73 5.01 -14.49
CA GLY A 158 22.59 4.12 -14.70
C GLY A 158 21.36 4.45 -13.86
N SER A 159 21.43 5.45 -12.97
CA SER A 159 20.29 5.90 -12.19
C SER A 159 19.25 6.57 -13.11
N ARG A 160 17.97 6.43 -12.73
CA ARG A 160 16.83 6.97 -13.50
C ARG A 160 16.15 8.05 -12.69
N LEU A 161 16.06 9.24 -13.28
CA LEU A 161 15.29 10.36 -12.73
C LEU A 161 14.06 10.58 -13.62
N ILE A 162 12.89 10.46 -13.02
CA ILE A 162 11.62 10.69 -13.70
C ILE A 162 11.32 12.19 -13.63
N LYS A 163 11.24 12.87 -14.77
CA LYS A 163 10.75 14.24 -14.87
C LYS A 163 9.28 14.21 -15.28
N VAL A 164 8.41 14.69 -14.39
CA VAL A 164 6.97 14.75 -14.61
C VAL A 164 6.62 16.20 -14.89
N HIS A 165 5.99 16.46 -16.03
CA HIS A 165 5.52 17.77 -16.41
C HIS A 165 4.07 17.91 -15.94
N LEU A 166 3.82 18.88 -15.08
CA LEU A 166 2.49 19.21 -14.58
C LEU A 166 1.86 20.33 -15.39
N ASP A 167 0.54 20.42 -15.37
CA ASP A 167 -0.16 21.52 -16.03
C ASP A 167 0.15 22.86 -15.37
N LYS A 168 0.50 23.86 -16.19
CA LYS A 168 0.89 25.20 -15.74
C LYS A 168 -0.28 25.95 -15.10
N ALA A 169 -1.52 25.68 -15.52
CA ALA A 169 -2.70 26.34 -14.97
C ALA A 169 -2.91 26.06 -13.47
N GLN A 170 -2.41 24.91 -12.97
CA GLN A 170 -2.53 24.52 -11.56
C GLN A 170 -1.30 24.82 -10.72
N GLN A 171 -0.29 25.52 -11.26
CA GLN A 171 0.98 25.79 -10.59
C GLN A 171 0.78 26.40 -9.20
N ASN A 172 0.00 27.48 -9.09
CA ASN A 172 -0.26 28.18 -7.82
C ASN A 172 -0.82 27.26 -6.71
N ASN A 173 -1.60 26.24 -7.08
CA ASN A 173 -2.24 25.33 -6.15
C ASN A 173 -1.33 24.17 -5.70
N VAL A 174 -0.33 23.82 -6.51
CA VAL A 174 0.39 22.54 -6.39
C VAL A 174 1.89 22.73 -6.13
N GLU A 175 2.47 23.86 -6.54
CA GLU A 175 3.91 24.15 -6.46
C GLU A 175 4.47 23.96 -5.04
N HIS A 176 3.77 24.46 -4.02
CA HIS A 176 4.18 24.35 -2.62
C HIS A 176 4.22 22.89 -2.08
N LYS A 177 3.66 21.92 -2.81
CA LYS A 177 3.65 20.49 -2.44
C LYS A 177 4.61 19.63 -3.25
N VAL A 178 5.27 20.18 -4.27
CA VAL A 178 6.13 19.42 -5.20
C VAL A 178 7.21 18.61 -4.48
N GLU A 179 7.90 19.21 -3.51
CA GLU A 179 8.92 18.52 -2.71
C GLU A 179 8.33 17.35 -1.90
N THR A 180 7.12 17.52 -1.40
CA THR A 180 6.40 16.48 -0.65
C THR A 180 6.07 15.31 -1.56
N PHE A 181 5.57 15.57 -2.77
CA PHE A 181 5.26 14.50 -3.72
C PHE A 181 6.49 13.67 -4.09
N SER A 182 7.64 14.32 -4.29
CA SER A 182 8.89 13.62 -4.57
C SER A 182 9.31 12.72 -3.41
N GLY A 183 9.19 13.21 -2.16
CA GLY A 183 9.46 12.43 -0.96
C GLY A 183 8.50 11.25 -0.79
N VAL A 184 7.19 11.47 -0.95
CA VAL A 184 6.16 10.43 -0.87
C VAL A 184 6.41 9.34 -1.92
N TYR A 185 6.60 9.73 -3.17
CA TYR A 185 6.79 8.79 -4.26
C TYR A 185 8.08 7.97 -4.08
N LYS A 186 9.17 8.60 -3.63
CA LYS A 186 10.42 7.91 -3.29
C LYS A 186 10.22 6.91 -2.16
N LYS A 187 9.47 7.26 -1.12
CA LYS A 187 9.22 6.36 0.02
C LYS A 187 8.38 5.13 -0.37
N LEU A 188 7.36 5.32 -1.21
CA LEU A 188 6.46 4.24 -1.64
C LEU A 188 7.07 3.35 -2.72
N THR A 189 7.85 3.92 -3.64
CA THR A 189 8.30 3.21 -4.86
C THR A 189 9.80 3.00 -4.96
N GLY A 190 10.60 3.72 -4.17
CA GLY A 190 12.06 3.73 -4.26
C GLY A 190 12.62 4.45 -5.50
N LYS A 191 11.78 5.20 -6.24
CA LYS A 191 12.19 5.90 -7.45
C LYS A 191 12.24 7.41 -7.22
N ASP A 192 13.27 8.06 -7.73
CA ASP A 192 13.39 9.52 -7.71
C ASP A 192 12.54 10.14 -8.82
N VAL A 193 11.78 11.17 -8.45
CA VAL A 193 10.92 11.95 -9.34
C VAL A 193 11.19 13.44 -9.12
N ASN A 194 11.12 14.21 -10.20
CA ASN A 194 11.13 15.66 -10.20
C ASN A 194 9.87 16.16 -10.93
N PHE A 195 9.19 17.16 -10.38
CA PHE A 195 8.03 17.77 -11.00
C PHE A 195 8.42 19.14 -11.55
N GLU A 196 8.02 19.44 -12.78
CA GLU A 196 8.35 20.66 -13.51
C GLU A 196 7.08 21.22 -14.16
N PHE A 197 6.97 22.54 -14.23
CA PHE A 197 5.89 23.23 -14.96
C PHE A 197 6.47 23.79 -16.27
N PRO A 198 6.19 23.17 -17.43
CA PRO A 198 6.68 23.68 -18.70
C PRO A 198 6.01 25.02 -19.03
N GLU A 199 6.78 25.97 -19.60
CA GLU A 199 6.24 27.28 -19.96
C GLU A 199 5.27 27.24 -21.14
N PHE A 200 5.44 26.27 -22.04
CA PHE A 200 4.68 26.09 -23.27
C PHE A 200 3.91 24.75 -23.23
N GLN A 201 2.62 24.81 -23.55
CA GLN A 201 1.83 23.63 -23.92
C GLN A 201 2.21 23.26 -25.36
N LEU A 202 2.77 22.06 -25.55
CA LEU A 202 3.03 21.48 -26.88
C LEU A 202 1.73 21.00 -27.51
#